data_AF-A0A937JDG8-F1
#
_entry.id   AF-A0A937JDG8-F1
#
_cell.length_a   1.000
_cell.length_b   1.000
_cell.length_c   1.000
_cell.angle_alpha   90.00
_cell.angle_beta   90.00
_cell.angle_gamma   90.00
#
_symmetry.space_group_name_H-M   'P 1'
#
loop_
_entity.id
_entity.type
_entity.pdbx_description
1 polymer ?
#
loop_
_entity_poly.entity_id
_entity_poly.type
_entity_poly.pdbx_seq_one_letter_code
_entity_poly.pdbx_strand_id
1 'polypeptide(L)' 'IMGAGAYGYSMTSNYNSRPRAAEVLVEGATTHLISERESVDALWQRESIPPEGSL' A
#
# COMPACT_ATOMS: atom_id res chain seq x y z
N ILE A 1 -4.80 -16.65 5.43
CA ILE A 1 -4.53 -16.39 6.86
C ILE A 1 -5.84 -15.99 7.51
N MET A 2 -6.23 -16.61 8.62
CA MET A 2 -7.41 -16.20 9.40
C MET A 2 -7.02 -15.22 10.51
N GLY A 3 -7.95 -14.41 11.02
CA GLY A 3 -7.68 -13.48 12.12
C GLY A 3 -6.86 -12.24 11.74
N ALA A 4 -6.73 -11.93 10.45
CA ALA A 4 -5.92 -10.80 9.95
C ALA A 4 -6.69 -9.46 9.86
N GLY A 5 -7.93 -9.40 10.35
CA GLY A 5 -8.80 -8.22 10.22
C GLY A 5 -8.41 -7.05 11.13
N ALA A 6 -7.75 -7.31 12.24
CA ALA A 6 -7.21 -6.28 13.13
C ALA A 6 -5.68 -6.28 13.05
N TYR A 7 -5.08 -5.09 13.07
CA TYR A 7 -3.62 -4.87 13.06
C TYR A 7 -2.86 -5.42 11.84
N GLY A 8 -3.54 -5.99 10.83
CA GLY A 8 -2.93 -6.47 9.60
C GLY A 8 -2.51 -5.34 8.67
N TYR A 9 -3.48 -4.75 7.95
CA TYR A 9 -3.19 -3.67 7.00
C TYR A 9 -2.66 -2.42 7.70
N SER A 10 -3.12 -2.09 8.90
CA SER A 10 -2.66 -0.91 9.63
C SER A 10 -1.16 -0.93 9.99
N MET A 11 -0.53 -2.11 9.98
CA MET A 11 0.91 -2.27 10.24
C MET A 11 1.69 -2.72 8.99
N THR A 12 1.06 -2.74 7.81
CA THR A 12 1.76 -3.08 6.57
C THR A 12 2.74 -1.98 6.16
N SER A 13 3.77 -2.36 5.41
CA SER A 13 4.82 -1.44 4.96
C SER A 13 5.23 -1.75 3.52
N ASN A 14 5.98 -0.84 2.92
CA ASN A 14 6.57 -1.00 1.60
C ASN A 14 7.96 -1.67 1.64
N TYR A 15 8.27 -2.41 2.71
CA TYR A 15 9.55 -3.12 2.83
C TYR A 15 9.82 -4.01 1.60
N ASN A 16 11.07 -4.00 1.13
CA ASN A 16 11.50 -4.60 -0.14
C ASN A 16 10.80 -4.01 -1.39
N SER A 17 10.45 -2.73 -1.34
CA SER A 17 9.82 -2.01 -2.46
C SER A 17 8.56 -2.72 -2.96
N ARG A 18 7.79 -3.29 -2.03
CA ARG A 18 6.56 -4.00 -2.34
C ARG A 18 5.37 -3.05 -2.19
N PRO A 19 4.56 -2.84 -3.23
CA PRO A 19 3.33 -2.06 -3.10
C PRO A 19 2.35 -2.75 -2.15
N ARG A 20 1.66 -1.96 -1.33
CA ARG A 20 0.63 -2.49 -0.42
C ARG A 20 -0.52 -3.12 -1.20
N ALA A 21 -1.11 -4.16 -0.61
CA ALA A 21 -2.20 -4.89 -1.24
C ALA A 21 -3.50 -4.08 -1.28
N ALA A 22 -4.40 -4.42 -2.20
CA ALA A 22 -5.77 -3.91 -2.16
C ALA A 22 -6.53 -4.52 -0.96
N GLU A 23 -7.52 -3.79 -0.46
CA GLU A 23 -8.49 -4.29 0.51
C GLU A 23 -9.89 -4.30 -0.11
N VAL A 24 -10.63 -5.39 0.13
CA VAL A 24 -11.99 -5.58 -0.38
C VAL A 24 -12.95 -5.81 0.77
N LEU A 25 -14.12 -5.20 0.68
CA LEU A 25 -15.26 -5.45 1.55
C LEU A 25 -16.24 -6.36 0.82
N VAL A 26 -16.64 -7.45 1.46
CA VAL A 26 -17.67 -8.36 0.95
C VAL A 26 -18.95 -8.09 1.73
N GLU A 27 -20.04 -7.77 1.03
CA GLU A 27 -21.36 -7.53 1.59
C GLU A 27 -22.38 -8.45 0.90
N GLY A 28 -22.76 -9.54 1.57
CA GLY A 28 -23.62 -10.57 0.99
C GLY A 28 -22.99 -11.19 -0.27
N ALA A 29 -23.62 -10.96 -1.43
CA ALA A 29 -23.13 -11.41 -2.73
C ALA A 29 -22.31 -10.35 -3.50
N THR A 30 -22.18 -9.15 -2.94
CA THR A 30 -21.47 -8.02 -3.58
C THR A 30 -20.07 -7.88 -3.01
N THR A 31 -19.15 -7.38 -3.84
CA THR A 31 -17.78 -7.05 -3.42
C THR A 31 -17.47 -5.60 -3.78
N HIS A 32 -16.82 -4.90 -2.86
CA HIS A 32 -16.45 -3.49 -3.00
C HIS A 32 -14.94 -3.35 -2.79
N LEU A 33 -14.25 -2.71 -3.74
CA LEU A 33 -12.87 -2.29 -3.55
C LEU A 33 -12.88 -1.07 -2.62
N ILE A 34 -12.35 -1.21 -1.40
CA ILE A 34 -12.37 -0.14 -0.39
C ILE A 34 -11.00 0.53 -0.23
N SER A 35 -9.93 -0.13 -0.71
CA SER A 35 -8.57 0.39 -0.74
C SER A 35 -7.89 -0.18 -1.97
N GLU A 36 -7.44 0.68 -2.87
CA GLU A 36 -6.76 0.25 -4.09
C GLU A 36 -5.38 -0.31 -3.79
N ARG A 37 -4.91 -1.23 -4.63
CA ARG A 37 -3.51 -1.66 -4.60
C ARG A 37 -2.65 -0.44 -4.92
N GLU A 38 -1.63 -0.21 -4.11
CA GLU A 38 -0.64 0.83 -4.38
C GLU A 38 0.08 0.57 -5.71
N SER A 39 0.27 1.60 -6.52
CA SER A 39 1.07 1.48 -7.74
C SER A 39 2.56 1.39 -7.39
N VAL A 40 3.35 0.84 -8.30
CA VAL A 40 4.81 0.82 -8.13
C VAL A 40 5.37 2.25 -8.07
N ASP A 41 4.85 3.17 -8.90
CA ASP A 41 5.28 4.58 -8.89
C ASP A 41 4.99 5.31 -7.58
N ALA A 42 3.98 4.86 -6.82
CA ALA A 42 3.63 5.47 -5.54
C ALA A 42 4.69 5.28 -4.46
N LEU A 43 5.53 4.25 -4.59
CA LEU A 43 6.55 3.90 -3.60
C LEU A 43 7.54 5.04 -3.32
N TRP A 44 7.86 5.84 -4.34
CA TRP A 44 8.85 6.92 -4.29
C TRP A 44 8.24 8.30 -4.50
N GLN A 45 6.91 8.45 -4.38
CA GLN A 45 6.25 9.76 -4.51
C GLN A 45 6.73 10.81 -3.50
N ARG A 46 7.33 10.36 -2.39
CA ARG A 46 7.87 11.22 -1.32
C ARG A 46 9.39 11.39 -1.41
N GLU A 47 10.01 10.85 -2.46
CA GLU A 47 11.45 10.95 -2.69
C GLU A 47 11.74 12.08 -3.68
N SER A 48 12.91 12.70 -3.51
CA SER A 48 13.41 13.73 -4.43
C SER A 48 14.91 13.61 -4.53
N ILE A 49 15.44 13.55 -5.75
CA ILE A 49 16.87 13.59 -5.99
C ILE A 49 17.32 15.06 -5.82
N PRO A 50 18.29 15.36 -4.94
CA PRO A 50 18.81 16.72 -4.81
C PRO A 50 19.53 17.16 -6.09
N PRO A 51 19.65 18.47 -6.35
CA PRO A 51 20.39 18.98 -7.50
C PRO A 51 21.86 18.53 -7.49
N GLU A 52 22.43 18.29 -8.67
CA GLU A 52 23.87 18.02 -8.79
C GLU A 52 24.69 19.21 -8.25
N GLY A 53 25.73 18.92 -7.47
CA GLY A 53 26.60 19.95 -6.87
C GLY A 53 26.10 20.53 -5.55
N SER A 54 25.12 19.92 -4.88
CA SER A 54 24.74 20.27 -3.51
C SER A 54 25.76 19.76 -2.48
N LEU A 55 27.00 20.25 -2.53
CA LEU A 55 27.99 20.25 -1.44
C LEU A 55 28.87 21.50 -1.57
#